data_AF-A0A6J6LB75-F1
#
_entry.id   AF-A0A6J6LB75-F1
#
_cell.length_a   1.000
_cell.length_b   1.000
_cell.length_c   1.000
_cell.angle_alpha   90.00
_cell.angle_beta   90.00
_cell.angle_gamma   90.00
#
_symmetry.space_group_name_H-M   'P 1'
#
loop_
_entity.id
_entity.type
_entity.pdbx_description
1 polymer ?
#
loop_
_entity_poly.entity_id
_entity_poly.type
_entity_poly.pdbx_seq_one_letter_code
_entity_poly.pdbx_strand_id
1 'polypeptide(L)'
;MLQQVDTPRNLYDNPANAFVAGFIGSPAMNLLTAPVVNGKAKLGDLNIDVPASAGSSVIVGVRPEGFSPASSGFNVLVEVVEELGSDAFVYGKPADASVKFANESDEGAQVIVRWDPKNPPRAGQTITVTAQQSSVHLFSSTTGERL
;
A
#
# COMPACT_ATOMS: atom_id res chain seq x y z
N MET A 1 -9.36 -6.04 22.29
CA MET A 1 -10.58 -5.73 21.53
C MET A 1 -10.63 -6.65 20.33
N LEU A 2 -11.79 -7.23 20.02
CA LEU A 2 -11.99 -8.06 18.83
C LEU A 2 -12.26 -7.15 17.63
N GLN A 3 -11.51 -7.33 16.54
CA GLN A 3 -11.56 -6.42 15.38
C GLN A 3 -12.44 -6.94 14.26
N GLN A 4 -12.35 -8.24 13.94
CA GLN A 4 -13.17 -8.91 12.94
C GLN A 4 -13.10 -10.43 13.20
N VAL A 5 -14.20 -11.14 12.94
CA VAL A 5 -14.25 -12.62 12.98
C VAL A 5 -14.80 -13.10 11.66
N ASP A 6 -13.95 -13.76 10.87
CA ASP A 6 -14.33 -14.28 9.56
C ASP A 6 -13.37 -15.40 9.11
N THR A 7 -13.63 -15.97 7.94
CA THR A 7 -12.72 -16.90 7.26
C THR A 7 -11.39 -16.21 6.90
N PRO A 8 -10.25 -16.93 6.88
CA PRO A 8 -8.95 -16.34 6.55
C PRO A 8 -8.96 -15.60 5.21
N ARG A 9 -9.67 -16.13 4.22
CA ARG A 9 -9.81 -15.50 2.91
C ARG A 9 -10.59 -14.20 2.99
N ASN A 10 -11.70 -14.14 3.72
CA ASN A 10 -12.46 -12.90 3.79
C ASN A 10 -11.76 -11.83 4.63
N LEU A 11 -10.99 -12.23 5.65
CA LEU A 11 -10.11 -11.30 6.37
C LEU A 11 -9.03 -10.70 5.45
N TYR A 12 -8.57 -11.48 4.46
CA TYR A 12 -7.61 -11.03 3.46
C TYR A 12 -8.25 -10.16 2.37
N ASP A 13 -9.33 -10.63 1.76
CA ASP A 13 -9.99 -9.99 0.61
C ASP A 13 -10.87 -8.79 1.04
N ASN A 14 -11.40 -8.82 2.26
CA ASN A 14 -12.35 -7.82 2.78
C ASN A 14 -12.08 -7.45 4.25
N PRO A 15 -10.91 -6.89 4.57
CA PRO A 15 -10.63 -6.39 5.92
C PRO A 15 -11.60 -5.26 6.27
N ALA A 16 -12.23 -5.32 7.43
CA ALA A 16 -13.20 -4.31 7.87
C ALA A 16 -12.54 -2.95 8.18
N ASN A 17 -11.27 -2.97 8.59
CA ASN A 17 -10.50 -1.78 8.93
C ASN A 17 -9.00 -1.94 8.64
N ALA A 18 -8.29 -0.82 8.68
CA ALA A 18 -6.86 -0.75 8.39
C ALA A 18 -6.02 -1.64 9.33
N PHE A 19 -6.44 -1.82 10.59
CA PHE A 19 -5.74 -2.72 11.51
C PHE A 19 -5.79 -4.18 11.04
N VAL A 20 -6.97 -4.69 10.67
CA VAL A 20 -7.09 -6.05 10.11
C VAL A 20 -6.31 -6.17 8.80
N ALA A 21 -6.38 -5.15 7.95
CA ALA A 21 -5.66 -5.12 6.67
C ALA A 21 -4.13 -5.20 6.85
N GLY A 22 -3.59 -4.50 7.84
CA GLY A 22 -2.15 -4.51 8.18
C GLY A 22 -1.71 -5.75 8.95
N PHE A 23 -2.63 -6.51 9.56
CA PHE A 23 -2.29 -7.71 10.32
C PHE A 23 -2.42 -9.00 9.49
N ILE A 24 -3.26 -9.02 8.47
CA ILE A 24 -3.56 -10.22 7.68
C ILE A 24 -2.83 -10.21 6.34
N GLY A 25 -1.89 -11.16 6.20
CA GLY A 25 -1.03 -11.36 5.03
C GLY A 25 0.45 -11.34 5.40
N SER A 26 1.28 -12.07 4.66
CA SER A 26 2.73 -12.03 4.82
C SER A 26 3.39 -11.96 3.44
N PRO A 27 4.02 -10.82 3.06
CA PRO A 27 4.09 -9.58 3.83
C PRO A 27 2.71 -8.90 3.99
N ALA A 28 2.61 -8.00 4.98
CA ALA A 28 1.39 -7.25 5.28
C ALA A 28 1.00 -6.25 4.17
N MET A 29 -0.24 -5.76 4.20
CA MET A 29 -0.71 -4.73 3.28
C MET A 29 0.05 -3.42 3.49
N ASN A 30 0.43 -2.75 2.41
CA ASN A 30 0.95 -1.38 2.47
C ASN A 30 -0.20 -0.43 2.79
N LEU A 31 -0.10 0.32 3.89
CA LEU A 31 -1.12 1.29 4.31
C LEU A 31 -0.52 2.70 4.26
N LEU A 32 -0.93 3.46 3.26
CA LEU A 32 -0.37 4.77 2.94
C LEU A 32 -1.44 5.86 3.07
N THR A 33 -1.22 6.82 3.95
CA THR A 33 -2.05 8.02 4.06
C THR A 33 -1.71 8.97 2.92
N ALA A 34 -2.72 9.29 2.10
CA ALA A 34 -2.59 10.16 0.94
C ALA A 34 -3.63 11.30 0.98
N PRO A 35 -3.29 12.50 0.50
CA PRO A 35 -4.25 13.59 0.37
C PRO A 35 -5.26 13.28 -0.75
N VAL A 36 -6.51 13.73 -0.55
CA VAL A 36 -7.59 13.62 -1.52
C VAL A 36 -7.75 14.96 -2.24
N VAL A 37 -7.65 14.95 -3.56
CA VAL A 37 -7.81 16.13 -4.43
C VAL A 37 -8.72 15.76 -5.59
N ASN A 38 -9.80 16.52 -5.77
CA ASN A 38 -10.79 16.31 -6.84
C ASN A 38 -11.35 14.88 -6.89
N GLY A 39 -11.69 14.32 -5.73
CA GLY A 39 -12.24 12.96 -5.62
C GLY A 39 -11.24 11.84 -5.86
N LYS A 40 -9.93 12.14 -5.79
CA LYS A 40 -8.87 11.15 -5.97
C LYS A 40 -7.80 11.23 -4.88
N ALA A 41 -7.42 10.09 -4.31
CA ALA A 41 -6.24 9.98 -3.46
C ALA A 41 -4.96 10.04 -4.32
N LYS A 42 -3.96 10.79 -3.87
CA LYS A 42 -2.73 11.06 -4.61
C LYS A 42 -1.53 10.32 -4.00
N LEU A 43 -0.98 9.36 -4.74
CA LEU A 43 0.29 8.71 -4.43
C LEU A 43 1.32 9.07 -5.51
N GLY A 44 1.86 10.29 -5.45
CA GLY A 44 2.57 10.89 -6.58
C GLY A 44 1.64 11.01 -7.80
N ASP A 45 2.02 10.41 -8.92
CA ASP A 45 1.23 10.41 -10.16
C ASP A 45 0.17 9.30 -10.21
N LEU A 46 0.15 8.38 -9.23
CA LEU A 46 -0.90 7.38 -9.10
C LEU A 46 -2.14 8.03 -8.46
N ASN A 47 -3.24 8.00 -9.22
CA ASN A 47 -4.52 8.56 -8.83
C ASN A 47 -5.53 7.45 -8.58
N ILE A 48 -6.03 7.35 -7.36
CA ILE A 48 -7.04 6.35 -6.96
C ILE A 48 -8.36 7.06 -6.75
N ASP A 49 -9.43 6.59 -7.40
CA ASP A 49 -10.77 7.13 -7.18
C ASP A 49 -11.24 6.78 -5.76
N VAL A 50 -11.81 7.76 -5.05
CA VAL A 50 -12.33 7.60 -3.69
C VAL A 50 -13.83 7.85 -3.65
N PRO A 51 -14.58 7.20 -2.74
CA PRO A 51 -16.00 7.48 -2.57
C PRO A 51 -16.24 8.90 -2.03
N ALA A 52 -17.45 9.42 -2.22
CA ALA A 52 -17.83 10.76 -1.73
C ALA A 52 -17.77 10.90 -0.20
N SER A 53 -17.75 9.77 0.53
CA SER A 53 -17.57 9.71 1.98
C SER A 53 -16.12 9.93 2.43
N ALA A 54 -15.15 9.96 1.51
CA ALA A 54 -13.76 10.20 1.84
C ALA A 54 -13.53 11.63 2.35
N GLY A 55 -12.64 11.77 3.34
CA GLY A 55 -12.22 13.07 3.87
C GLY A 55 -11.20 13.79 2.97
N SER A 56 -10.50 14.79 3.52
CA SER A 56 -9.38 15.47 2.85
C SER A 56 -8.13 14.59 2.69
N SER A 57 -8.08 13.46 3.38
CA SER A 57 -7.09 12.40 3.24
C SER A 57 -7.75 11.03 3.42
N VAL A 58 -7.09 9.98 2.94
CA VAL A 58 -7.53 8.59 3.06
C VAL A 58 -6.32 7.69 3.26
N ILE A 59 -6.52 6.55 3.92
CA ILE A 59 -5.53 5.48 3.94
C ILE A 59 -5.79 4.59 2.71
N VAL A 60 -4.79 4.52 1.84
CA VAL A 60 -4.77 3.65 0.67
C VAL A 60 -4.02 2.36 1.02
N GLY A 61 -4.75 1.27 1.01
CA GLY A 61 -4.26 -0.08 1.23
C GLY A 61 -3.99 -0.81 -0.08
N VAL A 62 -2.75 -1.25 -0.30
CA VAL A 62 -2.37 -2.09 -1.45
C VAL A 62 -1.47 -3.22 -0.97
N ARG A 63 -1.84 -4.46 -1.29
CA ARG A 63 -1.00 -5.62 -0.95
C ARG A 63 0.29 -5.65 -1.76
N PRO A 64 1.38 -6.28 -1.30
CA PRO A 64 2.63 -6.32 -2.05
C PRO A 64 2.48 -6.80 -3.49
N GLU A 65 1.63 -7.80 -3.72
CA GLU A 65 1.30 -8.36 -5.04
C GLU A 65 0.31 -7.52 -5.85
N GLY A 66 -0.33 -6.51 -5.24
CA GLY A 66 -1.28 -5.61 -5.88
C GLY A 66 -0.61 -4.47 -6.68
N PHE A 67 0.70 -4.29 -6.52
CA PHE A 67 1.49 -3.36 -7.31
C PHE A 67 2.04 -4.03 -8.57
N SER A 68 2.25 -3.24 -9.62
CA SER A 68 2.93 -3.65 -10.84
C SER A 68 3.84 -2.54 -11.36
N PRO A 69 4.98 -2.87 -12.00
CA PRO A 69 5.86 -1.87 -12.59
C PRO A 69 5.13 -0.99 -13.61
N ALA A 70 5.43 0.31 -13.62
CA ALA A 70 4.82 1.26 -14.55
C ALA A 70 5.84 2.35 -14.94
N SER A 71 5.55 3.09 -16.01
CA SER A 71 6.33 4.27 -16.42
C SER A 71 5.93 5.55 -15.67
N SER A 72 4.76 5.56 -15.03
CA SER A 72 4.18 6.66 -14.26
C SER A 72 3.35 6.08 -13.13
N GLY A 73 3.36 6.72 -11.96
CA GLY A 73 2.59 6.26 -10.81
C GLY A 73 3.22 6.61 -9.48
N PHE A 74 3.24 5.64 -8.57
CA PHE A 74 3.79 5.77 -7.24
C PHE A 74 5.28 5.42 -7.24
N ASN A 75 6.12 6.36 -6.81
CA ASN A 75 7.56 6.20 -6.78
C ASN A 75 8.02 5.69 -5.41
N VAL A 76 8.79 4.60 -5.42
CA VAL A 76 9.35 3.98 -4.22
C VAL A 76 10.87 3.97 -4.33
N LEU A 77 11.54 4.62 -3.37
CA LEU A 77 12.99 4.55 -3.23
C LEU A 77 13.35 3.22 -2.58
N VAL A 78 14.05 2.36 -3.32
CA VAL A 78 14.43 1.02 -2.88
C VAL A 78 15.51 1.09 -1.83
N GLU A 79 15.28 0.48 -0.68
CA GLU A 79 16.25 0.35 0.42
C GLU A 79 16.87 -1.05 0.44
N VAL A 80 16.07 -2.10 0.29
CA VAL A 80 16.53 -3.49 0.26
C VAL A 80 15.67 -4.34 -0.66
N VAL A 81 16.26 -5.39 -1.22
CA VAL A 81 15.54 -6.40 -1.98
C VAL A 81 15.84 -7.77 -1.37
N GLU A 82 14.79 -8.53 -1.08
CA GLU A 82 14.89 -9.91 -0.62
C GLU A 82 14.49 -10.85 -1.76
N GLU A 83 15.40 -11.74 -2.14
CA GLU A 83 15.19 -12.75 -3.17
C GLU A 83 14.92 -14.10 -2.50
N LEU A 84 13.71 -14.62 -2.61
CA LEU A 84 13.24 -15.85 -1.95
C LEU A 84 13.04 -17.01 -2.94
N GLY A 85 13.76 -16.98 -4.05
CA GLY A 85 13.69 -17.98 -5.11
C GLY A 85 12.55 -17.71 -6.09
N SER A 86 11.31 -18.06 -5.73
CA SER A 86 10.14 -17.88 -6.62
C SER A 86 9.59 -16.45 -6.65
N ASP A 87 9.97 -15.65 -5.67
CA ASP A 87 9.50 -14.28 -5.49
C ASP A 87 10.68 -13.40 -5.09
N ALA A 88 10.62 -12.13 -5.49
CA ALA A 88 11.44 -11.08 -4.92
C ALA A 88 10.55 -10.04 -4.24
N PHE A 89 10.95 -9.55 -3.07
CA PHE A 89 10.27 -8.46 -2.38
C PHE A 89 11.17 -7.24 -2.32
N VAL A 90 10.65 -6.13 -2.84
CA VAL A 90 11.31 -4.84 -2.84
C VAL A 90 10.79 -4.05 -1.66
N TYR A 91 11.67 -3.65 -0.76
CA TYR A 91 11.37 -2.84 0.39
C TYR A 91 11.94 -1.44 0.18
N GLY A 92 11.17 -0.43 0.51
CA GLY A 92 11.58 0.95 0.31
C GLY A 92 10.68 1.97 0.98
N LYS A 93 10.82 3.22 0.58
CA LYS A 93 10.02 4.34 1.10
C LYS A 93 9.35 5.10 -0.03
N PRO A 94 8.20 5.76 0.24
CA PRO A 94 7.65 6.73 -0.69
C PRO A 94 8.73 7.75 -1.05
N ALA A 95 8.96 7.97 -2.34
CA ALA A 95 9.84 9.05 -2.79
C ALA A 95 9.16 10.43 -2.64
N ASP A 96 7.83 10.45 -2.62
CA ASP A 96 7.01 11.63 -2.37
C ASP A 96 6.78 11.82 -0.87
N ALA A 97 7.29 12.93 -0.32
CA ALA A 97 7.17 13.26 1.10
C ALA A 97 5.73 13.57 1.56
N SER A 98 4.80 13.81 0.65
CA SER A 98 3.38 14.03 0.96
C SER A 98 2.64 12.72 1.28
N VAL A 99 3.20 11.58 0.89
CA VAL A 99 2.66 10.24 1.20
C VAL A 99 3.29 9.75 2.50
N LYS A 100 2.44 9.44 3.49
CA LYS A 100 2.88 8.94 4.80
C LYS A 100 2.42 7.51 5.02
N PHE A 101 3.05 6.79 5.93
CA PHE A 101 2.52 5.52 6.41
C PHE A 101 1.37 5.79 7.37
N ALA A 102 0.32 4.97 7.34
CA ALA A 102 -0.83 5.12 8.23
C ALA A 102 -0.43 4.95 9.71
N ASN A 103 0.59 4.14 9.98
CA ASN A 103 1.16 3.96 11.31
C ASN A 103 2.45 4.77 11.42
N GLU A 104 2.34 6.08 11.66
CA GLU A 104 3.50 7.00 11.73
C GLU A 104 4.49 6.68 12.85
N SER A 105 4.11 5.84 13.82
CA SER A 105 4.98 5.40 14.92
C SER A 105 5.95 4.27 14.55
N ASP A 106 5.85 3.66 13.37
CA ASP A 106 6.77 2.60 12.94
C ASP A 106 8.09 3.21 12.46
N GLU A 107 9.05 3.31 13.38
CA GLU A 107 10.45 3.58 13.08
C GLU A 107 11.00 2.40 12.24
N GLY A 108 10.83 2.47 10.92
CA GLY A 108 11.13 1.37 10.01
C GLY A 108 9.98 0.99 9.07
N ALA A 109 8.87 1.74 9.03
CA ALA A 109 7.82 1.50 8.05
C ALA A 109 8.38 1.51 6.61
N GLN A 110 8.04 0.47 5.85
CA GLN A 110 8.48 0.28 4.47
C GLN A 110 7.28 -0.01 3.57
N VAL A 111 7.38 0.48 2.34
CA VAL A 111 6.58 -0.01 1.22
C VAL A 111 7.21 -1.31 0.76
N ILE A 112 6.40 -2.35 0.65
CA ILE A 112 6.78 -3.68 0.20
C ILE A 112 6.07 -3.96 -1.12
N VAL A 113 6.83 -4.28 -2.16
CA VAL A 113 6.31 -4.63 -3.49
C VAL A 113 6.79 -6.02 -3.85
N ARG A 114 5.88 -6.90 -4.26
CA ARG A 114 6.26 -8.18 -4.85
C ARG A 114 6.72 -7.96 -6.29
N TRP A 115 7.86 -8.52 -6.65
CA TRP A 115 8.53 -8.30 -7.92
C TRP A 115 8.88 -9.63 -8.61
N ASP A 116 9.05 -9.59 -9.93
CA ASP A 116 9.54 -10.74 -10.69
C ASP A 116 10.99 -11.04 -10.27
N PRO A 117 11.27 -12.24 -9.71
CA PRO A 117 12.61 -12.59 -9.22
C PRO A 117 13.67 -12.63 -10.32
N LYS A 118 13.30 -12.64 -11.61
CA LYS A 118 14.28 -12.68 -12.71
C LYS A 118 15.04 -11.37 -12.88
N ASN A 119 14.40 -10.24 -12.55
CA ASN A 119 14.97 -8.91 -12.77
C ASN A 119 14.57 -7.94 -11.64
N PRO A 120 15.00 -8.19 -10.40
CA PRO A 120 14.76 -7.26 -9.31
C PRO A 120 15.52 -5.94 -9.52
N PRO A 121 14.99 -4.81 -9.01
CA PRO A 121 15.74 -3.57 -8.92
C PRO A 121 16.89 -3.71 -7.91
N ARG A 122 17.75 -2.68 -7.83
CA ARG A 122 18.81 -2.60 -6.82
C ARG A 122 18.49 -1.57 -5.76
N ALA A 123 19.01 -1.76 -4.55
CA ALA A 123 19.02 -0.74 -3.52
C ALA A 123 19.58 0.59 -4.04
N GLY A 124 18.96 1.69 -3.64
CA GLY A 124 19.26 3.05 -4.10
C GLY A 124 18.59 3.44 -5.43
N GLN A 125 17.96 2.51 -6.16
CA GLN A 125 17.13 2.86 -7.31
C GLN A 125 15.76 3.38 -6.86
N THR A 126 15.11 4.17 -7.71
CA THR A 126 13.69 4.49 -7.57
C THR A 126 12.92 3.64 -8.58
N ILE A 127 11.96 2.85 -8.09
CA ILE A 127 11.00 2.16 -8.95
C ILE A 127 9.70 2.96 -9.02
N THR A 128 9.00 2.81 -10.14
CA THR A 128 7.66 3.37 -10.32
C THR A 128 6.67 2.21 -10.46
N VAL A 129 5.61 2.25 -9.64
CA VAL A 129 4.57 1.23 -9.63
C VAL A 129 3.17 1.83 -9.78
N THR A 130 2.26 1.03 -10.31
CA THR A 130 0.83 1.33 -10.37
C THR A 130 0.05 0.24 -9.62
N ALA A 131 -1.22 0.52 -9.32
CA ALA A 131 -2.16 -0.45 -8.77
C ALA A 131 -3.49 -0.32 -9.51
N GLN A 132 -4.12 -1.45 -9.84
CA GLN A 132 -5.48 -1.45 -10.37
C GLN A 132 -6.47 -1.18 -9.25
N GLN A 133 -7.58 -0.50 -9.55
CA GLN A 133 -8.60 -0.15 -8.54
C GLN A 133 -9.11 -1.37 -7.76
N SER A 134 -9.21 -2.54 -8.40
CA SER A 134 -9.65 -3.80 -7.76
C SER A 134 -8.67 -4.34 -6.71
N SER A 135 -7.42 -3.89 -6.72
CA SER A 135 -6.38 -4.28 -5.76
C SER A 135 -6.22 -3.26 -4.63
N VAL A 136 -7.04 -2.20 -4.62
CA VAL A 136 -6.99 -1.12 -3.65
C VAL A 136 -8.09 -1.27 -2.61
N HIS A 137 -7.71 -1.08 -1.35
CA HIS A 137 -8.61 -0.94 -0.22
C HIS A 137 -8.51 0.49 0.30
N LEU A 138 -9.64 1.14 0.58
CA LEU A 138 -9.67 2.50 1.10
C LEU A 138 -10.19 2.47 2.53
N PHE A 139 -9.53 3.20 3.42
CA PHE A 139 -9.93 3.35 4.81
C PHE A 139 -9.92 4.81 5.22
N SER A 140 -10.85 5.17 6.09
CA SER A 140 -10.92 6.49 6.73
C SER A 140 -9.59 6.78 7.45
N SER A 141 -8.97 7.92 7.15
CA SER A 141 -7.76 8.38 7.86
C SER A 141 -8.03 8.77 9.32
N THR A 142 -9.29 9.01 9.68
CA THR A 142 -9.70 9.39 11.04
C THR A 142 -10.03 8.18 11.90
N THR A 143 -10.72 7.18 11.33
CA THR A 143 -11.27 6.05 12.09
C THR A 143 -10.61 4.72 11.78
N GLY A 144 -9.91 4.60 10.65
CA GLY A 144 -9.37 3.34 10.14
C GLY A 144 -10.41 2.39 9.55
N GLU A 145 -11.71 2.72 9.61
CA GLU A 145 -12.78 1.91 9.02
C GLU A 145 -12.76 1.94 7.50
N ARG A 146 -13.16 0.84 6.86
CA ARG A 146 -13.20 0.73 5.39
C ARG A 146 -14.25 1.69 4.80
N LEU A 147 -13.93 2.26 3.64
CA LEU A 147 -14.79 3.14 2.84
C LEU A 147 -15.44 2.42 1.66
#